data_AF-A0A7X5J9G5-F1
#
_entry.id   AF-A0A7X5J9G5-F1
#
_cell.length_a   1.000
_cell.length_b   1.000
_cell.length_c   1.000
_cell.angle_alpha   90.00
_cell.angle_beta   90.00
_cell.angle_gamma   90.00
#
_symmetry.space_group_name_H-M   'P 1'
#
loop_
_entity.id
_entity.type
_entity.pdbx_description
1 polymer ?
#
loop_
_entity_poly.entity_id
_entity_poly.type
_entity_poly.pdbx_seq_one_letter_code
_entity_poly.pdbx_strand_id
1 'polypeptide(L)' 'MAEDDMDERRKKQADKIISQMTENEASAKDIAAQKKANKKAFGHEGSYDPAPE' A
#
# COMPACT_ATOMS: atom_id res chain seq x y z
N MET A 1 -17.86 -4.09 13.78
CA MET A 1 -16.86 -3.29 13.05
C MET A 1 -17.65 -2.57 11.98
N ALA A 2 -17.63 -1.24 11.97
CA ALA A 2 -18.28 -0.48 10.91
C ALA A 2 -17.54 -0.71 9.59
N GLU A 3 -18.20 -0.54 8.45
CA GLU A 3 -17.56 -0.72 7.13
C GLU A 3 -16.33 0.20 6.97
N ASP A 4 -16.35 1.39 7.58
CA ASP A 4 -15.23 2.32 7.66
C ASP A 4 -13.98 1.73 8.34
N ASP A 5 -14.15 0.96 9.44
CA ASP A 5 -13.02 0.31 10.12
C ASP A 5 -12.32 -0.72 9.22
N MET A 6 -13.10 -1.38 8.36
CA MET A 6 -12.59 -2.42 7.46
C MET A 6 -11.91 -1.82 6.23
N ASP A 7 -12.37 -0.65 5.76
CA ASP A 7 -11.72 0.08 4.68
C ASP A 7 -10.38 0.68 5.13
N GLU A 8 -10.33 1.31 6.31
CA GLU A 8 -9.09 1.81 6.88
C GLU A 8 -8.05 0.72 7.07
N ARG A 9 -8.46 -0.47 7.54
CA ARG A 9 -7.55 -1.62 7.70
C ARG A 9 -6.99 -2.08 6.37
N ARG A 10 -7.81 -2.10 5.32
CA ARG A 10 -7.39 -2.45 3.96
C ARG A 10 -6.41 -1.43 3.40
N LYS A 11 -6.67 -0.14 3.59
CA LYS A 11 -5.76 0.94 3.23
C LYS A 11 -4.41 0.81 3.97
N LYS A 12 -4.44 0.67 5.29
CA LYS A 12 -3.23 0.49 6.13
C LYS A 12 -2.40 -0.72 5.71
N GLN A 13 -3.03 -1.83 5.30
CA GLN A 13 -2.31 -2.99 4.78
C GLN A 13 -1.65 -2.69 3.42
N ALA A 14 -2.37 -2.07 2.49
CA ALA A 14 -1.82 -1.69 1.20
C ALA A 14 -0.63 -0.72 1.36
N ASP A 15 -0.77 0.30 2.21
CA ASP A 15 0.29 1.26 2.54
C ASP A 15 1.51 0.53 3.13
N LYS A 16 1.30 -0.32 4.14
CA LYS A 16 2.40 -1.07 4.78
C LYS A 16 3.20 -1.92 3.80
N ILE A 17 2.53 -2.60 2.86
CA ILE A 17 3.19 -3.42 1.85
C ILE A 17 4.07 -2.53 0.95
N ILE A 18 3.54 -1.40 0.48
CA ILE A 18 4.29 -0.49 -0.39
C ILE A 18 5.46 0.16 0.35
N SER A 19 5.27 0.55 1.62
CA SER A 19 6.36 1.07 2.44
C SER A 19 7.47 0.04 2.63
N GLN A 20 7.14 -1.19 2.99
CA GLN A 20 8.13 -2.25 3.14
C GLN A 20 8.87 -2.55 1.84
N MET A 21 8.18 -2.54 0.69
CA MET A 21 8.86 -2.71 -0.59
C MET A 21 9.81 -1.54 -0.89
N THR A 22 9.40 -0.33 -0.56
CA THR A 22 10.23 0.86 -0.80
C THR A 22 11.46 0.90 0.13
N GLU A 23 11.28 0.55 1.41
CA GLU A 23 12.37 0.41 2.39
C GLU A 23 13.37 -0.69 2.01
N ASN A 24 12.91 -1.76 1.36
CA ASN A 24 13.75 -2.84 0.83
C ASN A 24 14.34 -2.51 -0.56
N GLU A 25 14.26 -1.25 -1.00
CA GLU A 25 14.76 -0.79 -2.30
C GLU A 25 14.20 -1.60 -3.49
N ALA A 26 12.97 -2.10 -3.36
CA ALA A 26 12.31 -2.82 -4.45
C ALA A 26 12.20 -1.90 -5.68
N SER A 27 12.29 -2.50 -6.87
CA SER A 27 12.25 -1.72 -8.09
C SER A 27 10.90 -1.01 -8.25
N ALA A 28 10.91 0.16 -8.89
CA ALA A 28 9.68 0.89 -9.19
C ALA A 28 8.66 0.04 -9.99
N LYS A 29 9.16 -0.92 -10.80
CA LYS A 29 8.33 -1.86 -11.55
C LYS A 29 7.62 -2.85 -10.63
N ASP A 30 8.32 -3.37 -9.62
CA ASP A 30 7.75 -4.29 -8.64
C ASP A 30 6.76 -3.57 -7.73
N ILE A 31 7.09 -2.35 -7.28
CA ILE A 31 6.19 -1.49 -6.52
C ILE A 31 4.91 -1.20 -7.34
N ALA A 32 5.03 -0.89 -8.63
CA ALA A 32 3.87 -0.65 -9.49
C ALA A 32 3.01 -1.91 -9.68
N ALA A 33 3.64 -3.08 -9.83
CA ALA A 33 2.93 -4.35 -9.89
C ALA A 33 2.18 -4.64 -8.58
N GLN A 34 2.80 -4.38 -7.44
CA GLN A 34 2.20 -4.57 -6.13
C GLN A 34 1.06 -3.57 -5.87
N LYS A 35 1.20 -2.30 -6.27
CA LYS A 35 0.09 -1.31 -6.20
C LYS A 35 -1.15 -1.81 -6.95
N LYS A 36 -0.95 -2.38 -8.14
CA LYS A 36 -2.03 -2.97 -8.94
C LYS A 36 -2.64 -4.21 -8.26
N ALA A 37 -1.83 -5.04 -7.60
CA ALA A 37 -2.31 -6.19 -6.83
C ALA A 37 -3.10 -5.73 -5.60
N ASN A 38 -2.60 -4.74 -4.87
CA ASN A 38 -3.25 -4.16 -3.69
C ASN A 38 -4.61 -3.56 -4.06
N LYS A 39 -4.73 -2.84 -5.18
CA LYS A 39 -6.02 -2.31 -5.66
C LYS A 39 -7.05 -3.41 -5.88
N LYS A 40 -6.64 -4.56 -6.41
CA LYS A 40 -7.53 -5.70 -6.66
C LYS A 40 -7.91 -6.43 -5.38
N ALA A 41 -6.99 -6.57 -4.42
CA ALA A 41 -7.22 -7.33 -3.19
C ALA A 41 -7.90 -6.49 -2.10
N PHE A 42 -7.50 -5.23 -1.97
CA PHE A 42 -7.86 -4.34 -0.87
C PHE A 42 -8.72 -3.15 -1.32
N GLY A 43 -8.83 -2.87 -2.62
CA GLY A 43 -9.47 -1.65 -3.15
C GLY A 43 -8.55 -0.42 -3.14
N HIS A 44 -7.38 -0.52 -2.51
CA HIS A 44 -6.41 0.56 -2.32
C HIS A 44 -5.07 0.18 -2.93
N GLU A 45 -4.43 1.10 -3.65
CA GLU A 45 -3.10 0.85 -4.25
C GLU A 45 -1.99 0.83 -3.17
N GLY A 46 -2.16 1.61 -2.11
CA GLY A 46 -1.12 1.87 -1.12
C GLY A 46 -0.20 3.00 -1.56
N SER A 47 0.22 3.81 -0.61
CA SER A 47 1.13 4.93 -0.78
C SER A 47 2.38 4.73 0.07
N TYR A 48 3.51 5.15 -0.49
CA TYR A 48 4.70 5.44 0.31
C TYR A 48 4.83 6.94 0.31
N ASP A 49 4.64 7.54 1.48
CA ASP A 49 4.89 8.95 1.70
C ASP A 49 6.23 9.03 2.46
N PRO A 50 7.36 9.24 1.76
CA PRO A 50 8.58 9.59 2.45
C PRO A 50 8.29 10.95 3.10
N ALA A 51 8.15 10.97 4.43
CA ALA A 51 7.84 12.19 5.16
C ALA A 51 8.73 13.35 4.62
N PRO A 52 8.15 14.53 4.34
CA PRO A 52 8.94 15.66 3.88
C PRO A 52 10.01 15.96 4.93
N GLU A 53 11.28 15.99 4.50
CA GLU A 53 12.42 16.45 5.32
C GLU A 53 12.17 17.86 5.90
#